data_AF-A0A2X1PM46-F1
#
_entry.id   AF-A0A2X1PM46-F1
#
_cell.length_a   1.000
_cell.length_b   1.000
_cell.length_c   1.000
_cell.angle_alpha   90.00
_cell.angle_beta   90.00
_cell.angle_gamma   90.00
#
_symmetry.space_group_name_H-M   'P 1'
#
loop_
_entity.id
_entity.type
_entity.pdbx_description
1 polymer ?
#
loop_
_entity_poly.entity_id
_entity_poly.type
_entity_poly.pdbx_seq_one_letter_code
_entity_poly.pdbx_strand_id
1 'polypeptide(L)'
;MRIPRIYHPISLENQTQCHLSEDAANHVARVLRMTEGEQLELFDGSNHIYPAKIIESNKKSVKVEILGRELADKESHLKIHLGQVISRGERMEFTIQKSVELGVNVITPLWSERCGVKLDAERMDKKIQQWQKNCDCSL
;
A
#
# COMPACT_ATOMS: atom_id res chain seq x y z
N MET A 1 -2.59 -17.10 14.23
CA MET A 1 -3.00 -16.57 12.92
C MET A 1 -2.66 -15.09 12.92
N ARG A 2 -1.99 -14.59 11.88
CA ARG A 2 -1.52 -13.19 11.83
C ARG A 2 -2.66 -12.31 11.32
N ILE A 3 -2.96 -11.20 12.00
CA ILE A 3 -3.98 -10.25 11.56
C ILE A 3 -3.50 -9.61 10.24
N PRO A 4 -4.30 -9.64 9.16
CA PRO A 4 -3.90 -9.07 7.89
C PRO A 4 -3.91 -7.54 7.95
N ARG A 5 -2.90 -6.92 7.33
CA ARG A 5 -2.74 -5.48 7.24
C ARG A 5 -3.23 -4.99 5.89
N ILE A 6 -4.02 -3.93 5.87
CA ILE A 6 -4.66 -3.40 4.66
C ILE A 6 -4.47 -1.89 4.62
N TYR A 7 -3.92 -1.39 3.52
CA TYR A 7 -3.79 0.05 3.28
C TYR A 7 -5.15 0.69 2.95
N HIS A 8 -5.42 1.85 3.54
CA HIS A 8 -6.56 2.71 3.22
C HIS A 8 -6.07 4.07 2.69
N PRO A 9 -6.48 4.51 1.49
CA PRO A 9 -5.98 5.74 0.86
C PRO A 9 -6.47 7.05 1.48
N ILE A 10 -7.32 7.00 2.51
CA ILE A 10 -7.94 8.17 3.13
C ILE A 10 -7.67 8.05 4.63
N SER A 11 -7.44 9.18 5.30
CA SER A 11 -7.20 9.17 6.74
C SER A 11 -8.39 8.60 7.51
N LEU A 12 -8.07 7.70 8.43
CA LEU A 12 -9.03 7.03 9.30
C LEU A 12 -9.16 7.71 10.67
N GLU A 13 -8.58 8.90 10.82
CA GLU A 13 -8.61 9.64 12.08
C GLU A 13 -10.06 9.98 12.48
N ASN A 14 -10.44 9.60 13.71
CA ASN A 14 -11.78 9.77 14.28
C ASN A 14 -12.93 9.10 13.50
N GLN A 15 -12.63 8.16 12.61
CA GLN A 15 -13.65 7.35 11.94
C GLN A 15 -14.06 6.18 12.84
N THR A 16 -15.36 5.89 12.90
CA THR A 16 -15.89 4.71 13.62
C THR A 16 -16.12 3.54 12.66
N GLN A 17 -16.44 3.83 11.40
CA GLN A 17 -16.66 2.84 10.35
C GLN A 17 -16.16 3.37 9.01
N CYS A 18 -15.63 2.48 8.16
CA CYS A 18 -15.28 2.83 6.79
C CYS A 18 -15.55 1.68 5.82
N HIS A 19 -15.65 2.01 4.54
CA HIS A 19 -15.66 1.03 3.46
C HIS A 19 -14.24 0.89 2.92
N LEU A 20 -13.79 -0.35 2.73
CA LEU A 20 -12.50 -0.60 2.08
C LEU A 20 -12.55 -0.14 0.62
N SER A 21 -11.39 0.27 0.08
CA SER A 21 -11.23 0.54 -1.36
C SER A 21 -11.55 -0.73 -2.16
N GLU A 22 -11.90 -0.58 -3.45
CA GLU A 22 -12.27 -1.74 -4.29
C GLU A 22 -11.14 -2.80 -4.34
N ASP A 23 -9.89 -2.35 -4.41
CA ASP A 23 -8.72 -3.24 -4.37
C ASP A 23 -8.59 -3.97 -3.02
N ALA A 24 -8.75 -3.24 -1.90
CA ALA A 24 -8.68 -3.81 -0.56
C ALA A 24 -9.85 -4.77 -0.27
N ALA A 25 -11.07 -4.41 -0.68
CA ALA A 25 -12.25 -5.26 -0.56
C ALA A 25 -12.08 -6.56 -1.34
N ASN A 26 -11.57 -6.50 -2.58
CA ASN A 26 -11.24 -7.68 -3.36
C ASN A 26 -10.16 -8.53 -2.68
N HIS A 27 -9.11 -7.92 -2.12
CA HIS A 27 -8.07 -8.65 -1.40
C HIS A 27 -8.63 -9.39 -0.17
N VAL A 28 -9.40 -8.70 0.67
CA VAL A 28 -9.98 -9.28 1.90
C VAL A 28 -11.04 -10.34 1.58
N ALA A 29 -12.00 -10.07 0.69
CA ALA A 29 -13.12 -10.96 0.43
C ALA A 29 -12.77 -12.12 -0.53
N ARG A 30 -11.92 -11.88 -1.55
CA ARG A 30 -11.64 -12.89 -2.60
C ARG A 30 -10.34 -13.66 -2.35
N VAL A 31 -9.29 -12.98 -1.89
CA VAL A 31 -7.97 -13.60 -1.69
C VAL A 31 -7.88 -14.20 -0.30
N LEU A 32 -8.13 -13.40 0.75
CA LEU A 32 -8.07 -13.85 2.13
C LEU A 32 -9.35 -14.59 2.57
N ARG A 33 -10.47 -14.37 1.86
CA ARG A 33 -11.78 -15.02 2.10
C ARG A 33 -12.31 -14.82 3.52
N MET A 34 -12.08 -13.64 4.08
CA MET A 34 -12.48 -13.31 5.45
C MET A 34 -13.97 -13.04 5.55
N THR A 35 -14.58 -13.45 6.66
CA THR A 35 -16.00 -13.23 6.93
C THR A 35 -16.24 -12.16 7.99
N GLU A 36 -17.51 -11.78 8.14
CA GLU A 36 -17.96 -10.90 9.21
C GLU A 36 -17.51 -11.44 10.57
N GLY A 37 -17.02 -10.55 11.43
CA GLY A 37 -16.48 -10.89 12.73
C GLY A 37 -14.95 -10.99 12.78
N GLU A 38 -14.27 -11.14 11.64
CA GLU A 38 -12.81 -11.23 11.61
C GLU A 38 -12.12 -9.86 11.80
N GLN A 39 -10.89 -9.92 12.33
CA GLN A 39 -10.08 -8.74 12.64
C GLN A 39 -9.10 -8.41 11.52
N LEU A 40 -8.85 -7.12 11.32
CA LEU A 40 -7.94 -6.53 10.35
C LEU A 40 -7.10 -5.44 11.04
N GLU A 41 -5.95 -5.12 10.50
CA GLU A 41 -5.24 -3.87 10.81
C GLU A 41 -5.29 -2.95 9.59
N LEU A 42 -5.91 -1.79 9.73
CA LEU A 42 -5.88 -0.76 8.69
C LEU A 42 -4.72 0.19 8.95
N PHE A 43 -4.14 0.74 7.90
CA PHE A 43 -3.16 1.81 7.99
C PHE A 43 -3.37 2.81 6.85
N ASP A 44 -3.19 4.10 7.13
CA ASP A 44 -3.45 5.21 6.20
C ASP A 44 -2.16 5.97 5.80
N GLY A 45 -0.99 5.43 6.15
CA GLY A 45 0.31 6.08 5.94
C GLY A 45 0.65 7.18 6.97
N SER A 46 -0.21 7.44 7.96
CA SER A 46 0.04 8.43 9.02
C SER A 46 0.90 7.89 10.19
N ASN A 47 1.60 6.76 9.99
CA ASN A 47 2.35 6.03 11.01
C ASN A 47 1.48 5.45 12.16
N HIS A 48 0.17 5.39 11.95
CA HIS A 48 -0.79 4.76 12.86
C HIS A 48 -1.36 3.49 12.25
N ILE A 49 -1.67 2.53 13.12
CA ILE A 49 -2.49 1.37 12.80
C ILE A 49 -3.85 1.53 13.47
N TYR A 50 -4.86 1.05 12.76
CA TYR A 50 -6.25 1.11 13.18
C TYR A 50 -6.76 -0.34 13.23
N PRO A 51 -6.72 -1.00 14.39
CA PRO A 51 -7.35 -2.31 14.55
C PRO A 51 -8.82 -2.18 14.19
N ALA A 52 -9.29 -3.04 13.30
CA ALA A 52 -10.64 -3.00 12.75
C ALA A 52 -11.27 -4.38 12.71
N LYS A 53 -12.60 -4.43 12.67
CA LYS A 53 -13.38 -5.65 12.59
C LYS A 53 -14.31 -5.60 11.39
N ILE A 54 -14.38 -6.67 10.61
CA ILE A 54 -15.34 -6.76 9.50
C ILE A 54 -16.75 -6.83 10.09
N ILE A 55 -17.59 -5.88 9.71
CA ILE A 55 -19.01 -5.85 10.07
C ILE A 55 -19.91 -6.26 8.90
N GLU A 56 -19.44 -6.14 7.67
CA GLU A 56 -20.16 -6.59 6.47
C GLU A 56 -19.15 -7.02 5.39
N SER A 57 -19.35 -8.20 4.80
CA SER A 57 -18.49 -8.72 3.72
C SER A 57 -19.32 -9.15 2.51
N ASN A 58 -19.41 -8.27 1.51
CA ASN A 58 -20.06 -8.55 0.23
C ASN A 58 -19.01 -8.77 -0.88
N LYS A 59 -19.41 -9.42 -1.98
CA LYS A 59 -18.52 -9.69 -3.14
C LYS A 59 -17.81 -8.47 -3.74
N LYS A 60 -18.32 -7.26 -3.51
CA LYS A 60 -17.79 -6.00 -4.07
C LYS A 60 -17.51 -4.92 -3.02
N SER A 61 -17.93 -5.12 -1.76
CA SER A 61 -17.84 -4.10 -0.73
C SER A 61 -17.60 -4.77 0.61
N VAL A 62 -16.62 -4.28 1.35
CA VAL A 62 -16.31 -4.74 2.69
C VAL A 62 -16.39 -3.53 3.60
N LYS A 63 -17.20 -3.64 4.65
CA LYS A 63 -17.37 -2.59 5.66
C LYS A 63 -16.73 -3.04 6.96
N VAL A 64 -16.00 -2.13 7.58
CA VAL A 64 -15.21 -2.41 8.77
C VAL A 64 -15.49 -1.36 9.84
N GLU A 65 -15.52 -1.82 11.08
CA GLU A 65 -15.61 -0.99 12.28
C GLU A 65 -14.21 -0.79 12.86
N ILE A 66 -13.84 0.45 13.15
CA ILE A 66 -12.53 0.80 13.71
C ILE A 66 -12.63 0.71 15.22
N LEU A 67 -11.82 -0.17 15.81
CA LEU A 67 -11.83 -0.47 17.25
C LEU A 67 -10.93 0.48 18.05
N GLY A 68 -9.95 1.10 17.39
CA GLY A 68 -9.02 2.00 18.05
C GLY A 68 -7.98 2.57 17.08
N ARG A 69 -7.01 3.28 17.67
CA ARG A 69 -5.86 3.87 16.99
C ARG A 69 -4.63 3.62 17.83
N GLU A 70 -3.61 3.02 17.24
CA GLU A 70 -2.33 2.75 17.88
C GLU A 70 -1.21 3.35 17.03
N LEU A 71 -0.20 3.91 17.68
CA LEU A 71 1.00 4.38 16.99
C LEU A 71 1.86 3.16 16.64
N ALA A 72 2.08 2.93 15.35
CA ALA A 72 2.94 1.84 14.89
C ALA A 72 4.29 2.41 14.47
N ASP A 73 5.14 2.72 15.45
CA ASP A 73 6.49 3.23 15.20
C ASP A 73 7.41 2.11 14.68
N LYS A 74 7.21 1.74 13.41
CA LYS A 74 8.01 0.75 12.68
C LYS A 74 8.92 1.39 11.63
N GLU A 75 8.85 2.72 11.49
CA GLU A 75 9.69 3.46 10.56
C GLU A 75 11.12 3.53 11.09
N SER A 76 12.09 3.34 10.18
CA SER A 76 13.48 3.62 10.50
C SER A 76 13.64 5.11 10.77
N HIS A 77 14.41 5.47 11.80
CA HIS A 77 14.73 6.87 12.09
C HIS A 77 15.56 7.52 10.97
N LEU A 78 16.15 6.69 10.09
CA LEU A 78 16.93 7.14 8.95
C LEU A 78 16.04 7.36 7.72
N LYS A 79 15.93 8.62 7.29
CA LYS A 79 15.24 8.96 6.05
C LYS A 79 16.09 8.61 4.84
N ILE A 80 15.69 7.60 4.07
CA ILE A 80 16.38 7.19 2.85
C ILE A 80 15.60 7.69 1.63
N HIS A 81 16.28 8.45 0.77
CA HIS A 81 15.78 8.89 -0.52
C HIS A 81 16.54 8.16 -1.63
N LEU A 82 15.85 7.25 -2.33
CA LEU A 82 16.41 6.46 -3.42
C LEU A 82 16.19 7.14 -4.78
N GLY A 83 17.27 7.59 -5.41
CA GLY A 83 17.28 7.99 -6.81
C GLY A 83 17.56 6.80 -7.73
N GLN A 84 16.52 6.13 -8.24
CA GLN A 84 16.69 4.92 -9.06
C GLN A 84 16.59 5.25 -10.55
N VAL A 85 17.64 4.98 -11.32
CA VAL A 85 17.60 5.12 -12.78
C VAL A 85 16.65 4.09 -13.38
N ILE A 86 15.72 4.55 -14.22
CA ILE A 86 14.68 3.71 -14.82
C ILE A 86 15.32 2.63 -15.70
N SER A 87 15.13 1.38 -15.28
CA SER A 87 15.58 0.20 -16.02
C SER A 87 14.43 -0.42 -16.81
N ARG A 88 14.74 -1.09 -17.92
CA ARG A 88 13.75 -1.88 -18.68
C ARG A 88 13.44 -3.19 -17.95
N GLY A 89 12.18 -3.64 -18.04
CA GLY A 89 11.72 -4.92 -17.49
C GLY A 89 11.34 -4.88 -16.00
N GLU A 90 11.29 -6.06 -15.38
CA GLU A 90 10.82 -6.30 -14.01
C GLU A 90 11.81 -5.83 -12.91
N ARG A 91 13.03 -5.44 -13.29
CA ARG A 91 14.06 -4.98 -12.33
C ARG A 91 13.59 -3.78 -11.51
N MET A 92 12.80 -2.89 -12.12
CA MET A 92 12.27 -1.72 -11.43
C MET A 92 11.26 -2.12 -10.35
N GLU A 93 10.34 -3.03 -10.67
CA GLU A 93 9.33 -3.52 -9.73
C GLU A 93 9.97 -4.23 -8.54
N PHE A 94 10.97 -5.08 -8.80
CA PHE A 94 11.74 -5.75 -7.74
C PHE A 94 12.48 -4.75 -6.85
N THR A 95 13.10 -3.72 -7.45
CA THR A 95 13.82 -2.68 -6.70
C THR A 95 12.86 -1.90 -5.81
N ILE A 96 11.68 -1.54 -6.31
CA ILE A 96 10.67 -0.81 -5.55
C ILE A 96 10.20 -1.65 -4.36
N GLN A 97 9.80 -2.90 -4.60
CA GLN A 97 9.35 -3.81 -3.54
C GLN A 97 10.40 -3.95 -2.44
N LYS A 98 11.66 -4.21 -2.81
CA LYS A 98 12.75 -4.38 -1.84
C LYS A 98 13.14 -3.08 -1.15
N SER A 99 13.02 -1.95 -1.83
CA SER A 99 13.30 -0.64 -1.21
C SER A 99 12.27 -0.31 -0.14
N VAL A 100 10.99 -0.58 -0.40
CA VAL A 100 9.92 -0.41 0.60
C VAL A 100 10.12 -1.36 1.78
N GLU A 101 10.45 -2.64 1.54
CA GLU A 101 10.79 -3.59 2.60
C GLU A 101 12.01 -3.16 3.44
N LEU A 102 12.97 -2.45 2.85
CA LEU A 102 14.16 -1.91 3.52
C LEU A 102 13.90 -0.59 4.26
N GLY A 103 12.68 -0.04 4.19
CA GLY A 103 12.32 1.22 4.85
C GLY A 103 12.76 2.47 4.08
N VAL A 104 12.86 2.41 2.75
CA VAL A 104 13.07 3.59 1.92
C VAL A 104 11.81 4.46 1.92
N ASN A 105 11.94 5.73 2.29
CA ASN A 105 10.79 6.63 2.44
C ASN A 105 10.37 7.28 1.12
N VAL A 106 11.34 7.60 0.26
CA VAL A 106 11.07 8.30 -1.01
C VAL A 106 11.87 7.64 -2.14
N ILE A 107 11.18 7.33 -3.24
CA ILE A 107 11.80 6.81 -4.46
C ILE A 107 11.57 7.81 -5.59
N THR A 108 12.63 8.36 -6.15
CA THR A 108 12.57 9.23 -7.34
C THR A 108 13.13 8.48 -8.54
N PRO A 109 12.30 8.18 -9.56
CA PRO A 109 12.78 7.59 -10.80
C PRO A 109 13.61 8.61 -11.58
N LEU A 110 14.84 8.24 -11.94
CA LEU A 110 15.81 9.09 -12.64
C LEU A 110 16.01 8.65 -14.09
N TRP A 111 16.35 9.62 -14.94
CA TRP A 111 16.72 9.43 -16.33
C TRP A 111 18.23 9.62 -16.52
N SER A 112 18.86 8.74 -17.29
CA SER A 112 20.28 8.85 -17.64
C SER A 112 20.48 8.83 -19.16
N GLU A 113 21.59 9.39 -19.65
CA GLU A 113 21.93 9.38 -21.08
C GLU A 113 22.04 7.96 -21.67
N ARG A 114 22.34 6.96 -20.84
CA ARG A 114 22.41 5.55 -21.22
C ARG A 114 21.09 4.80 -21.02
N CYS A 115 20.03 5.47 -20.53
CA CYS A 115 18.69 4.89 -20.56
C CYS A 115 18.21 4.85 -22.01
N GLY A 116 18.24 3.67 -22.61
CA GLY A 116 17.61 3.46 -23.92
C GLY A 116 16.07 3.60 -23.90
N VAL A 117 15.47 4.07 -22.82
CA VAL A 117 14.02 4.03 -22.58
C VAL A 117 13.36 5.31 -23.08
N LYS A 118 13.06 5.46 -24.38
CA LYS A 118 12.12 6.51 -24.82
C LYS A 118 10.70 6.07 -24.44
N LEU A 119 10.21 6.49 -23.28
CA LEU A 119 8.81 6.30 -22.88
C LEU A 119 8.04 7.60 -23.13
N ASP A 120 6.92 7.51 -23.84
CA ASP A 120 5.93 8.58 -23.91
C ASP A 120 5.41 8.89 -22.52
N ALA A 121 5.14 10.17 -22.22
CA ALA A 121 4.70 10.64 -20.91
C ALA A 121 3.49 9.85 -20.38
N GLU A 122 2.50 9.54 -21.23
CA GLU A 122 1.32 8.75 -20.85
C GLU A 122 1.64 7.32 -20.39
N ARG A 123 2.65 6.69 -21.00
CA ARG A 123 3.09 5.34 -20.59
C ARG A 123 3.86 5.40 -19.28
N MET A 124 4.50 6.53 -18.99
CA MET A 124 5.19 6.73 -17.72
C MET A 124 4.20 6.86 -16.57
N ASP A 125 3.14 7.66 -16.73
CA ASP A 125 2.12 7.84 -15.68
C ASP A 125 1.46 6.52 -15.29
N LYS A 126 1.14 5.67 -16.28
CA LYS A 126 0.60 4.32 -16.03
C LYS A 126 1.58 3.46 -15.23
N LYS A 127 2.88 3.55 -15.53
CA LYS A 127 3.91 2.81 -14.77
C LYS A 127 4.07 3.35 -13.36
N ILE A 128 4.04 4.66 -13.17
CA ILE A 128 4.10 5.29 -11.85
C ILE A 128 2.91 4.82 -10.99
N GLN A 129 1.70 4.79 -11.53
CA GLN A 129 0.53 4.27 -10.82
C GLN A 129 0.68 2.80 -10.45
N GLN A 130 1.22 1.97 -11.35
CA GLN A 130 1.47 0.56 -11.08
C GLN A 130 2.53 0.37 -9.98
N TRP A 131 3.60 1.17 -10.01
CA TRP A 131 4.65 1.17 -8.99
C TRP A 131 4.14 1.63 -7.63
N GLN A 132 3.28 2.66 -7.60
CA GLN A 132 2.65 3.14 -6.38
C GLN A 132 1.77 2.06 -5.75
N LYS A 133 0.98 1.34 -6.56
CA LYS A 133 0.19 0.20 -6.09
C LYS A 133 1.06 -0.92 -5.50
N ASN A 134 2.25 -1.14 -6.06
CA ASN A 134 3.21 -2.12 -5.52
C ASN A 134 3.82 -1.66 -4.18
N CYS A 135 4.08 -0.36 -4.01
CA CYS A 135 4.51 0.21 -2.73
C CYS A 135 3.43 -0.01 -1.66
N ASP A 136 2.18 0.35 -1.96
CA ASP A 136 1.05 0.28 -1.02
C ASP A 136 0.77 -1.16 -0.55
N CYS A 137 1.02 -2.16 -1.41
CA CYS A 137 0.83 -3.57 -1.10
C CYS A 137 1.99 -4.18 -0.26
N SER A 138 3.16 -3.54 -0.26
CA SER A 138 4.38 -4.04 0.40
C SER A 138 4.56 -3.54 1.84
N LEU A 139 3.75 -2.58 2.29
CA LEU A 139 3.71 -2.03 3.66
C LEU A 139 2.78 -2.85 4.59
#